data_AF-A0A2D6SPV4-F1
#
_entry.id   AF-A0A2D6SPV4-F1
#
_cell.length_a   1.000
_cell.length_b   1.000
_cell.length_c   1.000
_cell.angle_alpha   90.00
_cell.angle_beta   90.00
_cell.angle_gamma   90.00
#
_symmetry.space_group_name_H-M   'P 1'
#
loop_
_entity.id
_entity.type
_entity.pdbx_description
1 polymer ?
#
loop_
_entity_poly.entity_id
_entity_poly.type
_entity_poly.pdbx_seq_one_letter_code
_entity_poly.pdbx_strand_id
1 'polypeptide(L)'
;MMYKKILLSLFIILTLAIVSCIPAKTGTAPEQVPPVVEEKPAPEPSAPAPQPQAPQEEAPVVEEEAPAEEEVEEETVMQAKGCSDSDVTEEFPDGINYGLKGTITIDGEEIISGTDFCNNVVRLSEWSCQSDRPKVVVVECEGSCADGVCSS
;
A
#
# COMPACT_ATOMS: atom_id res chain seq x y z
N MET A 1 -8.70 5.16 53.07
CA MET A 1 -8.96 6.54 52.59
C MET A 1 -7.71 7.36 52.22
N MET A 2 -6.47 6.87 52.42
CA MET A 2 -5.24 7.61 52.04
C MET A 2 -4.92 7.58 50.53
N TYR A 3 -5.24 6.50 49.82
CA TYR A 3 -4.92 6.35 48.39
C TYR A 3 -5.61 7.37 47.47
N LYS A 4 -6.82 7.84 47.83
CA LYS A 4 -7.57 8.82 47.02
C LYS A 4 -6.89 10.20 47.01
N LYS A 5 -6.18 10.57 48.08
CA LYS A 5 -5.43 11.84 48.15
C LYS A 5 -4.14 11.79 47.34
N ILE A 6 -3.49 10.63 47.30
CA ILE A 6 -2.25 10.42 46.53
C ILE A 6 -2.55 10.43 45.02
N LEU A 7 -3.63 9.75 44.59
CA LEU A 7 -4.04 9.73 43.18
C LEU A 7 -4.44 11.12 42.67
N LEU A 8 -5.16 11.92 43.47
CA LEU A 8 -5.54 13.28 43.09
C LEU A 8 -4.30 14.18 42.94
N SER A 9 -3.32 14.04 43.82
CA SER A 9 -2.07 14.80 43.76
C SER A 9 -1.23 14.45 42.54
N LEU A 10 -1.13 13.16 42.19
CA LEU A 10 -0.40 12.72 41.00
C LEU A 10 -1.09 13.20 39.71
N PHE A 11 -2.42 13.21 39.67
CA PHE A 11 -3.17 13.69 38.52
C PHE A 11 -2.92 15.20 38.28
N ILE A 12 -2.92 16.01 39.34
CA ILE A 12 -2.64 17.47 39.23
C ILE A 12 -1.22 17.71 38.71
N ILE A 13 -0.21 17.01 39.25
CA ILE A 13 1.18 17.15 38.81
C ILE A 13 1.33 16.73 37.34
N LEU A 14 0.68 15.64 36.93
CA LEU A 14 0.71 15.17 35.54
C LEU A 14 0.07 16.18 34.58
N THR A 15 -1.07 16.77 34.95
CA THR A 15 -1.70 17.80 34.10
C THR A 15 -0.87 19.08 33.95
N LEU A 16 -0.14 19.49 34.99
CA LEU A 16 0.74 20.66 34.93
C LEU A 16 1.97 20.43 34.03
N ALA A 17 2.49 19.21 33.97
CA ALA A 17 3.63 18.87 33.11
C ALA A 17 3.26 18.89 31.61
N ILE A 18 2.03 18.52 31.24
CA ILE A 18 1.61 18.44 29.83
C ILE A 18 1.39 19.83 29.20
N VAL A 19 1.00 20.83 29.99
CA VAL A 19 0.74 22.20 29.49
C VAL A 19 2.02 22.96 29.12
N SER A 20 3.19 22.57 29.65
CA SER A 20 4.45 23.29 29.44
C SER A 20 5.17 22.94 28.12
N CYS A 21 4.61 22.04 27.30
CA CYS A 21 5.22 21.56 26.05
C CYS A 21 4.47 22.02 24.79
N ILE A 22 3.85 23.20 24.80
CA ILE A 22 3.30 23.81 23.58
C ILE A 22 4.40 24.68 22.95
N PRO A 23 5.10 24.21 21.89
CA PRO A 23 6.06 25.05 21.18
C PRO A 23 5.33 26.26 20.58
N ALA A 24 5.88 27.44 20.78
CA ALA A 24 5.39 28.67 20.16
C ALA A 24 5.40 28.50 18.64
N LYS A 25 4.22 28.59 18.03
CA LYS A 25 4.01 28.58 16.59
C LYS A 25 4.67 29.83 16.00
N THR A 26 5.92 29.70 15.57
CA THR A 26 6.62 30.72 14.79
C THR A 26 5.89 30.88 13.47
N GLY A 27 5.37 32.09 13.24
CA GLY A 27 4.74 32.46 11.99
C GLY A 27 5.75 32.35 10.85
N THR A 28 5.51 31.40 9.95
CA THR A 28 6.20 31.28 8.68
C THR A 28 5.90 32.53 7.86
N ALA A 29 6.97 33.24 7.48
CA ALA A 29 6.90 34.35 6.54
C ALA A 29 6.31 33.87 5.21
N PRO A 30 5.59 34.73 4.45
CA PRO A 30 5.13 34.37 3.11
C PRO A 30 6.36 34.12 2.23
N GLU A 31 6.54 32.86 1.86
CA GLU A 31 7.54 32.42 0.89
C GLU A 31 7.23 33.09 -0.45
N GLN A 32 8.18 33.88 -0.95
CA GLN A 32 8.09 34.50 -2.27
C GLN A 32 8.13 33.40 -3.32
N VAL A 33 7.01 33.23 -4.03
CA VAL A 33 6.89 32.34 -5.18
C VAL A 33 7.91 32.78 -6.24
N PRO A 34 8.89 31.93 -6.62
CA PRO A 34 9.79 32.27 -7.71
C PRO A 34 9.00 32.35 -9.03
N PRO A 35 9.44 33.21 -9.98
CA PRO A 35 8.78 33.34 -11.27
C PRO A 35 8.77 32.00 -12.00
N VAL A 36 7.57 31.58 -12.42
CA VAL A 36 7.33 30.43 -13.29
C VAL A 36 8.16 30.61 -14.56
N VAL A 37 9.19 29.78 -14.72
CA VAL A 37 9.91 29.65 -15.98
C VAL A 37 9.00 28.84 -16.90
N GLU A 38 8.47 29.50 -17.92
CA GLU A 38 7.65 28.90 -18.97
C GLU A 38 8.54 27.95 -19.80
N GLU A 39 8.50 26.67 -19.45
CA GLU A 39 9.24 25.62 -20.15
C GLU A 39 8.58 25.37 -21.51
N LYS A 40 9.38 25.54 -22.56
CA LYS A 40 9.01 25.35 -23.96
C LYS A 40 8.53 23.89 -24.16
N PRO A 41 7.39 23.64 -24.84
CA PRO A 41 6.90 22.29 -25.08
C PRO A 41 7.94 21.45 -25.83
N ALA A 42 8.28 20.29 -25.27
CA ALA A 42 9.01 19.26 -25.98
C ALA A 42 8.17 18.73 -27.16
N PRO A 43 8.79 18.38 -28.30
CA PRO A 43 8.08 17.81 -29.43
C PRO A 43 7.44 16.46 -29.07
N GLU A 44 6.18 16.29 -29.48
CA GLU A 44 5.41 15.06 -29.31
C GLU A 44 6.18 13.81 -29.80
N PRO A 45 6.19 12.72 -29.03
CA PRO A 45 6.64 11.44 -29.53
C PRO A 45 5.69 10.96 -30.64
N SER A 46 6.25 10.74 -31.82
CA SER A 46 5.53 10.16 -32.96
C SER A 46 4.93 8.81 -32.57
N ALA A 47 3.63 8.68 -32.79
CA ALA A 47 2.87 7.45 -32.57
C ALA A 47 3.53 6.27 -33.30
N PRO A 48 3.71 5.11 -32.64
CA PRO A 48 4.12 3.90 -33.33
C PRO A 48 3.01 3.43 -34.28
N ALA A 49 3.41 3.01 -35.48
CA ALA A 49 2.53 2.51 -36.51
C ALA A 49 1.75 1.26 -36.05
N PRO A 50 0.50 1.08 -36.48
CA PRO A 50 -0.27 -0.12 -36.17
C PRO A 50 0.39 -1.34 -36.82
N GLN A 51 0.78 -2.32 -36.00
CA GLN A 51 1.24 -3.62 -36.47
C GLN A 51 0.04 -4.42 -37.03
N PRO A 52 0.20 -5.13 -38.16
CA PRO A 52 -0.82 -6.04 -38.66
C PRO A 52 -1.07 -7.18 -37.68
N GLN A 53 -2.32 -7.34 -37.25
CA GLN A 53 -2.77 -8.52 -36.52
C GLN A 53 -2.74 -9.74 -37.45
N ALA A 54 -2.00 -10.77 -37.03
CA ALA A 54 -1.99 -12.05 -37.71
C ALA A 54 -3.33 -12.78 -37.48
N PRO A 55 -3.83 -13.56 -38.47
CA PRO A 55 -5.03 -14.38 -38.31
C PRO A 55 -4.85 -15.42 -37.22
N GLN A 56 -5.82 -15.51 -36.31
CA GLN A 56 -5.92 -16.61 -35.34
C GLN A 56 -6.31 -17.88 -36.08
N GLU A 57 -5.46 -18.90 -35.98
CA GLU A 57 -5.70 -20.26 -36.43
C GLU A 57 -6.57 -20.96 -35.37
N GLU A 58 -7.80 -21.31 -35.75
CA GLU A 58 -8.71 -22.13 -34.95
C GLU A 58 -8.11 -23.53 -34.78
N ALA A 59 -7.73 -23.86 -33.54
CA ALA A 59 -7.38 -25.22 -33.17
C ALA A 59 -8.65 -26.02 -32.78
N PRO A 60 -8.68 -27.33 -33.10
CA PRO A 60 -9.86 -28.17 -32.99
C PRO A 60 -10.25 -28.50 -31.54
N VAL A 61 -11.55 -28.55 -31.32
CA VAL A 61 -12.23 -29.14 -30.15
C VAL A 61 -11.79 -30.60 -30.02
N VAL A 62 -11.04 -30.92 -28.97
CA VAL A 62 -10.73 -32.30 -28.58
C VAL A 62 -11.68 -32.69 -27.46
N GLU A 63 -12.31 -33.85 -27.69
CA GLU A 63 -13.32 -34.52 -26.90
C GLU A 63 -12.89 -34.82 -25.47
N GLU A 64 -13.87 -34.65 -24.59
CA GLU A 64 -13.90 -34.91 -23.15
C GLU A 64 -13.77 -36.41 -22.87
N GLU A 65 -12.63 -36.82 -22.29
CA GLU A 65 -12.55 -38.08 -21.55
C GLU A 65 -12.47 -37.76 -20.05
N ALA A 66 -13.47 -38.26 -19.32
CA ALA A 66 -13.61 -38.13 -17.88
C ALA A 66 -12.47 -38.85 -17.15
N PRO A 67 -11.67 -38.17 -16.31
CA PRO A 67 -10.76 -38.84 -15.40
C PRO A 67 -11.52 -39.25 -14.13
N ALA A 68 -11.17 -40.45 -13.68
CA ALA A 68 -11.70 -41.11 -12.51
C ALA A 68 -11.55 -40.26 -11.24
N GLU A 69 -12.51 -40.44 -10.34
CA GLU A 69 -12.53 -39.94 -8.97
C GLU A 69 -11.32 -40.49 -8.21
N GLU A 70 -10.23 -39.72 -8.15
CA GLU A 70 -9.10 -39.98 -7.27
C GLU A 70 -9.36 -39.23 -5.95
N GLU A 71 -9.42 -39.98 -4.86
CA GLU A 71 -9.59 -39.46 -3.50
C GLU A 71 -8.40 -38.57 -3.17
N VAL A 72 -8.62 -37.26 -3.20
CA VAL A 72 -7.65 -36.25 -2.77
C VAL A 72 -7.47 -36.42 -1.27
N GLU A 73 -6.38 -37.09 -0.86
CA GLU A 73 -5.93 -37.08 0.52
C GLU A 73 -5.67 -35.64 0.92
N GLU A 74 -6.46 -35.16 1.89
CA GLU A 74 -6.37 -33.85 2.51
C GLU A 74 -5.03 -33.76 3.25
N GLU A 75 -3.98 -33.43 2.52
CA GLU A 75 -2.68 -33.13 3.09
C GLU A 75 -2.86 -31.84 3.89
N THR A 76 -3.03 -31.98 5.20
CA THR A 76 -2.94 -30.87 6.14
C THR A 76 -1.50 -30.36 6.11
N VAL A 77 -1.19 -29.54 5.11
CA VAL A 77 -0.01 -28.71 5.05
C VAL A 77 -0.09 -27.86 6.32
N MET A 78 0.88 -28.02 7.21
CA MET A 78 1.09 -27.08 8.31
C MET A 78 1.43 -25.74 7.66
N GLN A 79 0.38 -24.98 7.36
CA GLN A 79 0.41 -23.72 6.66
C GLN A 79 1.35 -22.82 7.45
N ALA A 80 2.49 -22.51 6.83
CA ALA A 80 3.44 -21.59 7.41
C ALA A 80 2.68 -20.30 7.73
N LYS A 81 2.94 -19.76 8.93
CA LYS A 81 2.53 -18.45 9.44
C LYS A 81 2.58 -17.42 8.29
N GLY A 82 1.45 -17.21 7.62
CA GLY A 82 1.40 -16.68 6.25
C GLY A 82 1.26 -15.18 6.21
N CYS A 83 1.82 -14.55 5.19
CA CYS A 83 1.53 -13.16 4.85
C CYS A 83 0.54 -13.19 3.69
N SER A 84 -0.64 -12.61 3.90
CA SER A 84 -1.65 -12.40 2.86
C SER A 84 -1.74 -10.93 2.52
N ASP A 85 -2.07 -10.64 1.27
CA ASP A 85 -2.11 -9.28 0.76
C ASP A 85 -3.36 -9.08 -0.09
N SER A 86 -4.10 -7.99 0.14
CA SER A 86 -5.44 -7.81 -0.41
C SER A 86 -5.47 -7.31 -1.85
N ASP A 87 -4.34 -6.84 -2.38
CA ASP A 87 -4.20 -6.31 -3.73
C ASP A 87 -3.43 -7.25 -4.69
N VAL A 88 -3.11 -8.46 -4.23
CA VAL A 88 -2.60 -9.53 -5.09
C VAL A 88 -3.66 -9.90 -6.13
N THR A 89 -3.27 -9.80 -7.39
CA THR A 89 -4.11 -10.11 -8.55
C THR A 89 -3.30 -10.87 -9.59
N GLU A 90 -3.93 -11.33 -10.68
CA GLU A 90 -3.21 -11.96 -11.80
C GLU A 90 -2.20 -11.00 -12.47
N GLU A 91 -2.49 -9.69 -12.49
CA GLU A 91 -1.60 -8.66 -13.04
C GLU A 91 -0.49 -8.27 -12.06
N PHE A 92 -0.77 -8.32 -10.75
CA PHE A 92 0.13 -7.98 -9.66
C PHE A 92 0.31 -9.16 -8.71
N PRO A 93 1.01 -10.24 -9.12
CA PRO A 93 1.12 -11.47 -8.34
C PRO A 93 1.99 -11.31 -7.08
N ASP A 94 2.75 -10.22 -6.96
CA ASP A 94 3.59 -9.90 -5.82
C ASP A 94 2.97 -8.88 -4.85
N GLY A 95 1.71 -8.48 -5.10
CA GLY A 95 0.98 -7.50 -4.27
C GLY A 95 1.55 -6.09 -4.34
N ILE A 96 2.30 -5.76 -5.40
CA ILE A 96 2.77 -4.39 -5.59
C ILE A 96 1.88 -3.73 -6.63
N ASN A 97 0.85 -3.01 -6.18
CA ASN A 97 -0.15 -2.36 -7.02
C ASN A 97 -0.45 -0.93 -6.56
N TYR A 98 0.37 0.03 -7.04
CA TYR A 98 0.21 1.45 -6.69
C TYR A 98 -1.12 2.07 -7.09
N GLY A 99 -1.93 1.40 -7.92
CA GLY A 99 -3.24 1.85 -8.40
C GLY A 99 -4.43 1.33 -7.57
N LEU A 100 -4.19 0.47 -6.58
CA LEU A 100 -5.21 -0.12 -5.74
C LEU A 100 -4.76 -0.06 -4.27
N LYS A 101 -5.67 0.23 -3.35
CA LYS A 101 -5.32 0.23 -1.93
C LYS A 101 -5.23 -1.20 -1.41
N GLY A 102 -4.04 -1.62 -1.02
CA GLY A 102 -3.70 -2.88 -0.39
C GLY A 102 -3.69 -2.84 1.13
N THR A 103 -3.73 -4.04 1.71
CA THR A 103 -3.56 -4.32 3.13
C THR A 103 -3.01 -5.72 3.30
N ILE A 104 -1.84 -5.80 3.91
CA ILE A 104 -1.24 -7.06 4.30
C ILE A 104 -1.77 -7.50 5.66
N THR A 105 -1.92 -8.81 5.82
CA THR A 105 -2.22 -9.49 7.10
C THR A 105 -1.25 -10.64 7.29
N ILE A 106 -0.54 -10.63 8.43
CA ILE A 106 0.35 -11.72 8.83
C ILE A 106 -0.37 -12.54 9.89
N ASP A 107 -0.73 -13.78 9.54
CA ASP A 107 -1.39 -14.70 10.45
C ASP A 107 -0.39 -15.19 11.48
N GLY A 108 -0.63 -14.92 12.76
CA GLY A 108 0.25 -15.33 13.85
C GLY A 108 -0.41 -15.44 15.22
N GLU A 109 0.40 -15.47 16.29
CA GLU A 109 -0.12 -15.39 17.67
C GLU A 109 -0.73 -14.01 17.95
N GLU A 110 -0.23 -12.99 17.24
CA GLU A 110 -0.81 -11.65 17.14
C GLU A 110 -0.95 -11.30 15.65
N ILE A 111 -2.10 -10.76 15.26
CA ILE A 111 -2.36 -10.32 13.88
C ILE A 111 -1.65 -8.99 13.68
N ILE A 112 -0.65 -8.99 12.80
CA ILE A 112 0.02 -7.76 12.35
C ILE A 112 -0.57 -7.40 10.99
N SER A 113 -0.99 -6.15 10.83
CA SER A 113 -1.48 -5.62 9.55
C SER A 113 -0.72 -4.35 9.16
N GLY A 114 -0.59 -4.14 7.85
CA GLY A 114 -0.04 -2.94 7.24
C GLY A 114 -0.92 -2.55 6.06
N THR A 115 -1.26 -1.27 5.94
CA THR A 115 -2.16 -0.77 4.89
C THR A 115 -1.47 0.35 4.15
N ASP A 116 -1.68 0.41 2.84
CA ASP A 116 -1.09 1.45 2.00
C ASP A 116 -1.55 2.83 2.43
N PHE A 117 -0.60 3.75 2.41
CA PHE A 117 -0.86 5.11 2.85
C PHE A 117 0.00 6.14 2.14
N CYS A 118 -0.60 7.29 1.89
CA CYS A 118 0.10 8.44 1.36
C CYS A 118 0.87 9.13 2.48
N ASN A 119 2.20 9.16 2.38
CA ASN A 119 3.07 9.93 3.27
C ASN A 119 2.86 11.43 3.07
N ASN A 120 2.56 11.83 1.83
CA ASN A 120 2.16 13.17 1.42
C ASN A 120 1.45 13.09 0.06
N VAL A 121 1.15 14.24 -0.55
CA VAL A 121 0.38 14.35 -1.80
C VAL A 121 1.03 13.70 -3.02
N VAL A 122 2.30 13.29 -2.97
CA VAL A 122 3.01 12.65 -4.10
C VAL A 122 3.80 11.41 -3.68
N ARG A 123 3.74 10.97 -2.42
CA ARG A 123 4.49 9.81 -1.93
C ARG A 123 3.59 8.75 -1.33
N LEU A 124 3.65 7.55 -1.88
CA LEU A 124 2.95 6.35 -1.41
C LEU A 124 3.92 5.44 -0.64
N SER A 125 3.48 4.94 0.52
CA SER A 125 4.03 3.75 1.17
C SER A 125 3.16 2.56 0.81
N GLU A 126 3.72 1.67 0.00
CA GLU A 126 3.12 0.40 -0.41
C GLU A 126 3.56 -0.70 0.55
N TRP A 127 2.61 -1.42 1.13
CA TRP A 127 2.85 -2.63 1.91
C TRP A 127 2.61 -3.84 1.02
N SER A 128 3.56 -4.76 0.98
CA SER A 128 3.36 -6.02 0.25
C SER A 128 3.91 -7.24 0.97
N CYS A 129 3.40 -8.42 0.63
CA CYS A 129 3.92 -9.70 1.13
C CYS A 129 5.00 -10.27 0.21
N GLN A 130 6.26 -10.29 0.67
CA GLN A 130 7.36 -10.95 -0.05
C GLN A 130 7.95 -12.11 0.76
N SER A 131 7.87 -13.33 0.21
CA SER A 131 8.37 -14.55 0.85
C SER A 131 7.86 -14.71 2.29
N ASP A 132 6.54 -14.58 2.48
CA ASP A 132 5.83 -14.64 3.76
C ASP A 132 6.23 -13.57 4.78
N ARG A 133 6.80 -12.45 4.32
CA ARG A 133 7.20 -11.34 5.18
C ARG A 133 6.63 -10.01 4.68
N PRO A 134 6.27 -9.12 5.60
CA PRO A 134 5.87 -7.77 5.25
C PRO A 134 7.06 -7.01 4.66
N LYS A 135 6.82 -6.31 3.58
CA LYS A 135 7.76 -5.38 2.97
C LYS A 135 7.06 -4.04 2.76
N VAL A 136 7.82 -2.96 2.90
CA VAL A 136 7.35 -1.62 2.55
C VAL A 136 8.22 -1.07 1.43
N VAL A 137 7.58 -0.58 0.38
CA VAL A 137 8.22 0.19 -0.69
C VAL A 137 7.67 1.62 -0.64
N VAL A 138 8.55 2.61 -0.78
CA VAL A 138 8.14 4.01 -0.86
C VAL A 138 8.41 4.50 -2.27
N VAL A 139 7.36 5.00 -2.94
CA VAL A 139 7.41 5.46 -4.33
C VAL A 139 6.86 6.88 -4.45
N GLU A 140 7.35 7.62 -5.45
CA GLU A 140 6.77 8.91 -5.86
C GLU A 140 5.76 8.68 -6.98
N CYS A 141 4.51 9.12 -6.76
CA CYS A 141 3.45 9.05 -7.76
C CYS A 141 3.70 10.10 -8.85
N GLU A 142 3.41 9.77 -10.12
CA GLU A 142 3.57 10.71 -11.24
C GLU A 142 2.63 11.93 -11.15
N GLY A 143 1.43 11.75 -10.58
CA GLY A 143 0.45 12.82 -10.35
C GLY A 143 0.26 13.14 -8.88
N SER A 144 -0.64 12.39 -8.22
CA SER A 144 -0.97 12.56 -6.80
C SER A 144 -1.12 11.24 -6.09
N CYS A 145 -0.95 11.27 -4.76
CA CYS A 145 -1.30 10.19 -3.86
C CYS A 145 -2.54 10.59 -3.06
N ALA A 146 -3.60 9.78 -3.15
CA ALA A 146 -4.81 9.94 -2.35
C ALA A 146 -5.27 8.58 -1.83
N ASP A 147 -5.72 8.54 -0.57
CA ASP A 147 -6.25 7.34 0.08
C ASP A 147 -5.37 6.06 0.04
N GLY A 148 -4.06 6.22 -0.14
CA GLY A 148 -3.12 5.10 -0.25
C GLY A 148 -3.03 4.54 -1.67
N VAL A 149 -3.29 5.38 -2.68
CA VAL A 149 -3.24 5.02 -4.09
C VAL A 149 -2.61 6.16 -4.90
N CYS A 150 -1.77 5.83 -5.88
CA CYS A 150 -1.28 6.76 -6.88
C CYS A 150 -2.32 6.98 -8.00
N SER A 151 -2.55 8.23 -8.36
CA SER A 151 -3.32 8.66 -9.54
C SER A 151 -2.45 9.56 -10.41
N SER A 152 -2.54 9.41 -11.73
CA SER A 152 -2.02 10.37 -12.71
C SER A 152 -2.98 11.54 -12.94
#